data_AF-A0A7X7RTK2-F1
#
_entry.id   AF-A0A7X7RTK2-F1
#
_cell.length_a   1.000
_cell.length_b   1.000
_cell.length_c   1.000
_cell.angle_alpha   90.00
_cell.angle_beta   90.00
_cell.angle_gamma   90.00
#
_symmetry.space_group_name_H-M   'P 1'
#
loop_
_entity.id
_entity.type
_entity.pdbx_description
1 polymer ?
#
loop_
_entity_poly.entity_id
_entity_poly.type
_entity_poly.pdbx_seq_one_letter_code
_entity_poly.pdbx_strand_id
1 'polypeptide(L)'
;LLAILPTAIWISVLFVGRRLKLFSLFAVVIAFSLVVQGPLFTAIGIKPSPLVEALAIPLQQVGAVVHNNEEITDEQAEVLSAIIPLERLATVYNNTSVDWIKFDSQFDRKAFAEQGGEFIKVWLQMAPDHPGSYLRAWGWQTLGYWDVGTENWIITKSTSAFFTPTQNLMYQVTGLEILATDPSNLDQRYDAIRHLPVVYPLFNIASMVWLTLAVCVILVASKRANLILALVPLLGLWLSMMLSAPTYCEFRYLFAFHLCLPVTLLIPFLNPTRYQSLDR
;
A
#
# COMPACT_ATOMS: atom_id res chain seq x y z
N LEU A 1 -10.77 6.04 -2.16
CA LEU A 1 -11.12 6.85 -3.35
C LEU A 1 -10.22 6.58 -4.55
N LEU A 2 -8.89 6.57 -4.37
CA LEU A 2 -7.90 6.36 -5.45
C LEU A 2 -8.05 5.05 -6.24
N ALA A 3 -8.48 3.93 -5.63
CA ALA A 3 -8.76 2.69 -6.38
C ALA A 3 -10.16 2.66 -7.01
N ILE A 4 -11.13 3.40 -6.46
CA ILE A 4 -12.55 3.33 -6.88
C ILE A 4 -12.77 4.10 -8.20
N LEU A 5 -12.14 5.27 -8.34
CA LEU A 5 -12.29 6.12 -9.53
C LEU A 5 -11.72 5.48 -10.81
N PRO A 6 -10.49 4.94 -10.84
CA PRO A 6 -9.97 4.21 -12.01
C PRO A 6 -10.82 2.98 -12.34
N THR A 7 -11.30 2.26 -11.31
CA THR A 7 -12.18 1.09 -11.50
C THR A 7 -13.50 1.49 -12.16
N ALA A 8 -14.12 2.60 -11.72
CA ALA A 8 -15.35 3.10 -12.30
C ALA A 8 -15.16 3.58 -13.76
N ILE A 9 -14.05 4.30 -14.04
CA ILE A 9 -13.70 4.77 -15.39
C ILE A 9 -13.49 3.57 -16.34
N TRP A 10 -12.66 2.60 -15.95
CA TRP A 10 -12.38 1.41 -16.76
C TRP A 10 -13.62 0.55 -17.05
N ILE A 11 -14.52 0.39 -16.07
CA ILE A 11 -15.79 -0.32 -16.25
C ILE A 11 -16.72 0.43 -17.22
N SER A 12 -16.78 1.75 -17.13
CA SER A 12 -17.64 2.58 -17.98
C SER A 12 -17.24 2.57 -19.46
N VAL A 13 -15.94 2.41 -19.74
CA VAL A 13 -15.38 2.25 -21.10
C VAL A 13 -15.69 0.86 -21.68
N LEU A 14 -15.62 -0.20 -20.86
CA LEU A 14 -15.80 -1.58 -21.32
C LEU A 14 -17.26 -2.05 -21.44
N PHE A 15 -18.19 -1.51 -20.62
CA PHE A 15 -19.59 -1.95 -20.58
C PHE A 15 -20.56 -0.90 -21.11
N VAL A 16 -20.40 -0.49 -22.37
CA VAL A 16 -21.16 0.60 -23.01
C VAL A 16 -22.69 0.48 -22.81
N GLY A 17 -23.24 -0.74 -22.83
CA GLY A 17 -24.69 -0.99 -22.65
C GLY A 17 -25.20 -0.97 -21.20
N ARG A 18 -24.32 -1.11 -20.19
CA ARG A 18 -24.69 -1.07 -18.75
C ARG A 18 -23.98 0.05 -17.98
N ARG A 19 -23.25 0.92 -18.69
CA ARG A 19 -22.39 1.98 -18.14
C ARG A 19 -23.13 2.88 -17.14
N LEU A 20 -24.37 3.26 -17.42
CA LEU A 20 -25.15 4.15 -16.54
C LEU A 20 -25.50 3.49 -15.21
N LYS A 21 -25.86 2.19 -15.22
CA LYS A 21 -26.21 1.44 -14.00
C LYS A 21 -24.98 1.15 -13.14
N LEU A 22 -23.86 0.81 -13.78
CA LEU A 22 -22.59 0.59 -13.08
C LEU A 22 -22.03 1.91 -12.54
N PHE A 23 -22.06 2.98 -13.33
CA PHE A 23 -21.67 4.31 -12.90
C PHE A 23 -22.54 4.80 -11.73
N SER A 24 -23.87 4.61 -11.78
CA SER A 24 -24.75 4.98 -10.67
C SER A 24 -24.42 4.19 -9.40
N LEU A 25 -24.10 2.89 -9.51
CA LEU A 25 -23.70 2.08 -8.36
C LEU A 25 -22.40 2.62 -7.73
N PHE A 26 -21.37 2.90 -8.54
CA PHE A 26 -20.13 3.49 -8.04
C PHE A 26 -20.34 4.88 -7.46
N ALA A 27 -21.17 5.72 -8.09
CA ALA A 27 -21.52 7.04 -7.59
C ALA A 27 -22.22 6.93 -6.22
N VAL A 28 -23.12 5.98 -6.03
CA VAL A 28 -23.76 5.70 -4.74
C VAL A 28 -22.72 5.24 -3.71
N VAL A 29 -21.81 4.33 -4.05
CA VAL A 29 -20.75 3.88 -3.14
C VAL A 29 -19.80 5.02 -2.77
N ILE A 30 -19.41 5.87 -3.72
CA ILE A 30 -18.58 7.05 -3.48
C ILE A 30 -19.33 8.06 -2.61
N ALA A 31 -20.58 8.39 -2.95
CA ALA A 31 -21.40 9.32 -2.18
C ALA A 31 -21.60 8.82 -0.75
N PHE A 32 -21.90 7.53 -0.58
CA PHE A 32 -22.00 6.89 0.74
C PHE A 32 -20.67 6.99 1.50
N SER A 33 -19.55 6.68 0.84
CA SER A 33 -18.21 6.80 1.42
C SER A 33 -17.90 8.22 1.89
N LEU A 34 -18.23 9.24 1.09
CA LEU A 34 -18.04 10.66 1.43
C LEU A 34 -18.96 11.12 2.56
N VAL A 35 -20.22 10.66 2.59
CA VAL A 35 -21.16 10.97 3.67
C VAL A 35 -20.72 10.33 4.99
N VAL A 36 -20.25 9.09 4.95
CA VAL A 36 -19.73 8.40 6.13
C VAL A 36 -18.45 9.08 6.63
N GLN A 37 -17.47 9.29 5.76
CA GLN A 37 -16.16 9.82 6.14
C GLN A 37 -16.16 11.32 6.47
N GLY A 38 -17.11 12.09 5.93
CA GLY A 38 -17.23 13.53 6.16
C GLY A 38 -18.21 13.83 7.30
N PRO A 39 -19.49 14.12 6.99
CA PRO A 39 -20.45 14.62 7.96
C PRO A 39 -20.72 13.63 9.09
N LEU A 40 -20.84 12.33 8.82
CA LEU A 40 -21.14 11.35 9.88
C LEU A 40 -19.98 11.25 10.88
N PHE A 41 -18.75 11.04 10.40
CA PHE A 41 -17.56 11.00 11.26
C PHE A 41 -17.39 12.29 12.06
N THR A 42 -17.59 13.45 11.43
CA THR A 42 -17.53 14.74 12.11
C THR A 42 -18.60 14.86 13.20
N ALA A 43 -19.84 14.44 12.91
CA ALA A 43 -20.96 14.50 13.86
C ALA A 43 -20.74 13.62 15.10
N ILE A 44 -20.02 12.49 14.97
CA ILE A 44 -19.66 11.61 16.09
C ILE A 44 -18.29 11.92 16.70
N GLY A 45 -17.64 13.02 16.29
CA GLY A 45 -16.38 13.49 16.86
C GLY A 45 -15.13 12.72 16.42
N ILE A 46 -15.19 11.94 15.34
CA ILE A 46 -14.00 11.30 14.75
C ILE A 46 -13.17 12.36 14.03
N LYS A 47 -11.90 12.50 14.46
CA LYS A 47 -10.95 13.40 13.82
C LYS A 47 -10.48 12.81 12.48
N PRO A 48 -10.27 13.66 11.45
CA PRO A 48 -9.73 13.20 10.17
C PRO A 48 -8.32 12.65 10.33
N SER A 49 -7.94 11.77 9.40
CA SER A 49 -6.56 11.24 9.34
C SER A 49 -5.57 12.38 9.18
N PRO A 50 -4.43 12.36 9.91
CA PRO A 50 -3.38 13.36 9.76
C PRO A 50 -2.89 13.45 8.31
N LEU A 51 -2.68 14.69 7.82
CA LEU A 51 -2.19 14.95 6.45
C LEU A 51 -0.84 14.26 6.17
N VAL A 52 0.00 14.15 7.20
CA VAL A 52 1.31 13.48 7.11
C VAL A 52 1.22 12.01 6.67
N GLU A 53 0.09 11.33 6.90
CA GLU A 53 -0.10 9.96 6.40
C GLU A 53 -0.30 9.92 4.89
N ALA A 54 -1.02 10.92 4.34
CA ALA A 54 -1.23 11.01 2.90
C ALA A 54 0.02 11.50 2.15
N LEU A 55 0.88 12.27 2.82
CA LEU A 55 2.11 12.84 2.25
C LEU A 55 3.38 12.06 2.63
N ALA A 56 3.24 10.77 2.94
CA ALA A 56 4.34 9.89 3.32
C ALA A 56 5.44 9.78 2.25
N ILE A 57 5.07 9.62 0.97
CA ILE A 57 6.05 9.56 -0.14
C ILE A 57 6.72 10.92 -0.37
N PRO A 58 5.97 12.03 -0.50
CA PRO A 58 6.58 13.36 -0.59
C PRO A 58 7.58 13.66 0.54
N LEU A 59 7.22 13.36 1.79
CA LEU A 59 8.09 13.56 2.94
C LEU A 59 9.35 12.69 2.88
N GLN A 60 9.22 11.43 2.43
CA GLN A 60 10.36 10.55 2.21
C GLN A 60 11.31 11.08 1.11
N GLN A 61 10.77 11.60 0.01
CA GLN A 61 11.56 12.13 -1.10
C GLN A 61 12.33 13.38 -0.70
N VAL A 62 11.65 14.33 -0.04
CA VAL A 62 12.30 15.54 0.50
C VAL A 62 13.36 15.16 1.54
N GLY A 63 13.04 14.24 2.45
CA GLY A 63 13.99 13.74 3.44
C GLY A 63 15.26 13.16 2.80
N ALA A 64 15.13 12.46 1.67
CA ALA A 64 16.26 11.92 0.94
C ALA A 64 17.16 13.00 0.34
N VAL A 65 16.59 14.06 -0.23
CA VAL A 65 17.34 15.20 -0.78
C VAL A 65 18.15 15.89 0.32
N VAL A 66 17.50 16.17 1.45
CA VAL A 66 18.13 16.82 2.62
C VAL A 66 19.21 15.92 3.24
N HIS A 67 18.95 14.61 3.37
CA HIS A 67 19.92 13.64 3.87
C HIS A 67 21.18 13.53 2.99
N ASN A 68 21.01 13.56 1.67
CA ASN A 68 22.12 13.50 0.73
C ASN A 68 22.88 14.83 0.59
N ASN A 69 22.49 15.87 1.34
CA ASN A 69 23.07 17.21 1.28
C ASN A 69 23.08 17.76 -0.15
N GLU A 70 21.99 17.56 -0.87
CA GLU A 70 21.76 18.12 -2.19
C GLU A 70 21.34 19.60 -2.10
N GLU A 71 21.58 20.36 -3.16
CA GLU A 71 21.32 21.80 -3.20
C GLU A 71 19.81 22.10 -3.13
N ILE A 72 19.40 22.92 -2.17
CA ILE A 72 18.03 23.42 -2.04
C ILE A 72 18.07 24.95 -1.91
N THR A 73 17.02 25.63 -2.37
CA THR A 73 16.96 27.10 -2.26
C THR A 73 16.64 27.52 -0.83
N ASP A 74 16.99 28.77 -0.47
CA ASP A 74 16.67 29.33 0.85
C ASP A 74 15.16 29.32 1.14
N GLU A 75 14.34 29.56 0.12
CA GLU A 75 12.87 29.54 0.21
C GLU A 75 12.35 28.12 0.51
N GLN A 76 12.95 27.09 -0.11
CA GLN A 76 12.62 25.69 0.18
C GLN A 76 13.07 25.32 1.59
N ALA A 77 14.28 25.72 1.99
CA ALA A 77 14.83 25.49 3.32
C ALA A 77 13.95 26.12 4.42
N GLU A 78 13.42 27.32 4.21
CA GLU A 78 12.53 28.00 5.15
C GLU A 78 11.26 27.20 5.41
N VAL A 79 10.56 26.75 4.35
CA VAL A 79 9.34 25.94 4.47
C VAL A 79 9.62 24.61 5.18
N LEU A 80 10.73 23.94 4.84
CA LEU A 80 11.08 22.66 5.44
C LEU A 80 11.47 22.79 6.92
N SER A 81 12.28 23.80 7.24
CA SER A 81 12.74 24.06 8.61
C SER A 81 11.62 24.44 9.58
N ALA A 82 10.51 25.00 9.08
CA ALA A 82 9.31 25.27 9.86
C ALA A 82 8.56 23.99 10.30
N ILE A 83 8.80 22.86 9.62
CA ILE A 83 8.21 21.55 9.95
C ILE A 83 9.15 20.73 10.84
N ILE A 84 10.43 20.68 10.46
CA ILE A 84 11.48 19.93 11.16
C ILE A 84 12.83 20.58 10.84
N PRO A 85 13.73 20.80 11.82
CA PRO A 85 15.04 21.35 11.55
C PRO A 85 15.78 20.52 10.49
N LEU A 86 16.40 21.16 9.49
CA LEU A 86 17.03 20.47 8.35
C LEU A 86 18.13 19.50 8.78
N GLU A 87 18.95 19.88 9.77
CA GLU A 87 19.96 19.01 10.37
C GLU A 87 19.33 17.76 11.00
N ARG A 88 18.17 17.92 11.65
CA ARG A 88 17.44 16.78 12.21
C ARG A 88 16.85 15.92 11.11
N LEU A 89 16.21 16.51 10.11
CA LEU A 89 15.65 15.80 8.96
C LEU A 89 16.72 14.95 8.26
N ALA A 90 17.92 15.51 8.03
CA ALA A 90 19.04 14.79 7.46
C ALA A 90 19.47 13.60 8.32
N THR A 91 19.51 13.75 9.65
CA THR A 91 20.02 12.71 10.56
C THR A 91 19.02 11.61 10.88
N VAL A 92 17.71 11.90 10.88
CA VAL A 92 16.67 10.89 11.16
C VAL A 92 16.19 10.15 9.93
N TYR A 93 16.58 10.61 8.73
CA TYR A 93 16.17 9.96 7.50
C TYR A 93 16.56 8.48 7.50
N ASN A 94 15.59 7.65 7.13
CA ASN A 94 15.75 6.22 6.94
C ASN A 94 15.19 5.87 5.56
N ASN A 95 15.93 5.10 4.77
CA ASN A 95 15.57 4.80 3.39
C ASN A 95 14.27 4.01 3.24
N THR A 96 13.91 3.13 4.18
CA THR A 96 12.75 2.26 4.08
C THR A 96 11.51 2.79 4.80
N SER A 97 11.65 3.64 5.81
CA SER A 97 10.47 4.17 6.52
C SER A 97 10.55 5.66 6.82
N VAL A 98 9.48 6.37 6.42
CA VAL A 98 9.25 7.78 6.76
C VAL A 98 8.86 7.96 8.23
N ASP A 99 8.52 6.89 8.94
CA ASP A 99 8.09 6.94 10.34
C ASP A 99 9.16 7.54 11.25
N TRP A 100 10.44 7.36 10.91
CA TRP A 100 11.56 7.99 11.60
C TRP A 100 11.50 9.52 11.59
N ILE A 101 10.91 10.11 10.54
CA ILE A 101 10.63 11.55 10.47
C ILE A 101 9.31 11.85 11.19
N LYS A 102 8.23 11.13 10.89
CA LYS A 102 6.87 11.42 11.40
C LYS A 102 6.75 11.34 12.92
N PHE A 103 7.51 10.45 13.56
CA PHE A 103 7.49 10.22 15.00
C PHE A 103 8.69 10.84 15.70
N ASP A 104 9.53 11.61 15.00
CA ASP A 104 10.58 12.37 15.65
C ASP A 104 10.00 13.45 16.56
N SER A 105 10.64 13.66 17.71
CA SER A 105 10.21 14.67 18.69
C SER A 105 10.26 16.10 18.18
N GLN A 106 11.07 16.39 17.16
CA GLN A 106 11.21 17.73 16.56
C GLN A 106 10.34 17.91 15.31
N PHE A 107 9.54 16.91 14.92
CA PHE A 107 8.59 17.03 13.82
C PHE A 107 7.31 17.74 14.30
N ASP A 108 7.10 18.97 13.85
CA ASP A 108 5.90 19.74 14.18
C ASP A 108 4.73 19.33 13.28
N ARG A 109 3.91 18.40 13.80
CA ARG A 109 2.70 17.90 13.13
C ARG A 109 1.66 18.99 12.87
N LYS A 110 1.61 20.03 13.71
CA LYS A 110 0.65 21.11 13.57
C LYS A 110 1.11 22.04 12.45
N ALA A 111 2.39 22.44 12.45
CA ALA A 111 2.98 23.22 11.37
C ALA A 111 2.85 22.49 10.02
N PHE A 112 3.13 21.18 9.97
CA PHE A 112 2.95 20.39 8.75
C PHE A 112 1.51 20.38 8.23
N ALA A 113 0.52 20.29 9.13
CA ALA A 113 -0.89 20.32 8.74
C ALA A 113 -1.33 21.70 8.23
N GLU A 114 -0.82 22.79 8.82
CA GLU A 114 -1.13 24.17 8.42
C GLU A 114 -0.41 24.57 7.12
N GLN A 115 0.83 24.11 6.93
CA GLN A 115 1.70 24.44 5.79
C GLN A 115 1.67 23.39 4.67
N GLY A 116 0.81 22.38 4.76
CA GLY A 116 0.81 21.24 3.83
C GLY A 116 0.73 21.63 2.35
N GLY A 117 0.05 22.74 2.02
CA GLY A 117 0.01 23.28 0.66
C GLY A 117 1.36 23.82 0.17
N GLU A 118 2.06 24.60 1.00
CA GLU A 118 3.41 25.11 0.68
C GLU A 118 4.43 23.97 0.65
N PHE A 119 4.31 22.98 1.54
CA PHE A 119 5.15 21.78 1.50
C PHE A 119 4.97 21.01 0.17
N ILE A 120 3.74 20.81 -0.31
CA ILE A 120 3.49 20.17 -1.61
C ILE A 120 4.12 20.97 -2.75
N LYS A 121 4.03 22.31 -2.69
CA LYS A 121 4.64 23.20 -3.69
C LYS A 121 6.16 23.05 -3.71
N VAL A 122 6.81 23.08 -2.55
CA VAL A 122 8.26 22.84 -2.40
C VAL A 122 8.63 21.46 -2.93
N TRP A 123 7.87 20.42 -2.54
CA TRP A 123 8.07 19.06 -3.05
C TRP A 123 7.98 18.97 -4.58
N LEU A 124 7.02 19.66 -5.20
CA LEU A 124 6.89 19.71 -6.67
C LEU A 124 8.03 20.48 -7.33
N GLN A 125 8.49 21.57 -6.72
CA GLN A 125 9.61 22.38 -7.21
C GLN A 125 10.94 21.63 -7.16
N MET A 126 11.17 20.85 -6.10
CA MET A 126 12.38 20.04 -5.92
C MET A 126 12.43 18.80 -6.85
N ALA A 127 11.28 18.30 -7.31
CA ALA A 127 11.20 17.07 -8.11
C ALA A 127 12.06 17.06 -9.41
N PRO A 128 12.02 18.10 -10.27
CA PRO A 128 12.83 18.13 -11.50
C PRO A 128 14.34 18.27 -11.25
N ASP A 129 14.74 18.91 -10.15
CA ASP A 129 16.15 19.15 -9.81
C ASP A 129 16.79 17.93 -9.12
N HIS A 130 15.98 17.12 -8.43
CA HIS A 130 16.43 15.95 -7.66
C HIS A 130 15.81 14.60 -8.09
N PRO A 131 15.72 14.27 -9.39
CA PRO A 131 14.98 13.09 -9.86
C PRO A 131 15.59 11.78 -9.34
N GLY A 132 16.92 11.73 -9.17
CA GLY A 132 17.61 10.55 -8.66
C GLY A 132 17.22 10.20 -7.22
N SER A 133 17.16 11.20 -6.35
CA SER A 133 16.78 10.99 -4.94
C SER A 133 15.29 10.75 -4.78
N TYR A 134 14.46 11.41 -5.58
CA TYR A 134 13.02 11.15 -5.63
C TYR A 134 12.72 9.70 -6.04
N LEU A 135 13.37 9.21 -7.10
CA LEU A 135 13.16 7.84 -7.59
C LEU A 135 13.72 6.79 -6.63
N ARG A 136 14.90 7.02 -6.03
CA ARG A 136 15.47 6.10 -5.04
C ARG A 136 14.62 6.03 -3.77
N ALA A 137 14.20 7.18 -3.24
CA ALA A 137 13.36 7.25 -2.05
C ALA A 137 12.01 6.55 -2.29
N TRP A 138 11.37 6.82 -3.43
CA TRP A 138 10.17 6.11 -3.85
C TRP A 138 10.40 4.61 -3.98
N GLY A 139 11.49 4.20 -4.64
CA GLY A 139 11.86 2.81 -4.85
C GLY A 139 12.03 2.07 -3.53
N TRP A 140 12.79 2.64 -2.58
CA TRP A 140 12.97 2.05 -1.25
C TRP A 140 11.66 1.96 -0.46
N GLN A 141 10.85 3.02 -0.44
CA GLN A 141 9.60 3.02 0.33
C GLN A 141 8.54 2.05 -0.24
N THR A 142 8.59 1.78 -1.55
CA THR A 142 7.65 0.88 -2.23
C THR A 142 8.20 -0.53 -2.47
N LEU A 143 9.50 -0.76 -2.19
CA LEU A 143 10.24 -1.96 -2.59
C LEU A 143 9.51 -3.26 -2.24
N GLY A 144 8.99 -3.37 -1.02
CA GLY A 144 8.31 -4.59 -0.57
C GLY A 144 6.97 -4.91 -1.21
N TYR A 145 6.49 -4.09 -2.13
CA TYR A 145 5.25 -4.32 -2.86
C TYR A 145 5.49 -4.76 -4.31
N TRP A 146 6.75 -4.89 -4.74
CA TRP A 146 7.10 -5.33 -6.10
C TRP A 146 8.41 -6.13 -6.16
N ASP A 147 9.30 -6.05 -5.16
CA ASP A 147 10.48 -6.91 -5.08
C ASP A 147 10.18 -8.21 -4.33
N VAL A 148 10.44 -9.34 -4.99
CA VAL A 148 10.18 -10.68 -4.42
C VAL A 148 11.16 -11.02 -3.31
N GLY A 149 12.40 -10.48 -3.34
CA GLY A 149 13.39 -10.72 -2.30
C GLY A 149 13.16 -9.93 -1.01
N THR A 150 12.13 -9.08 -0.99
CA THR A 150 11.85 -8.18 0.11
C THR A 150 10.76 -8.72 1.01
N GLU A 151 11.02 -8.65 2.32
CA GLU A 151 10.13 -9.17 3.35
C GLU A 151 10.05 -8.27 4.58
N ASN A 152 8.95 -8.44 5.30
CA ASN A 152 8.72 -7.85 6.60
C ASN A 152 7.92 -8.82 7.50
N TRP A 153 7.62 -8.39 8.72
CA TRP A 153 6.74 -9.11 9.63
C TRP A 153 5.32 -9.26 9.03
N ILE A 154 4.67 -10.40 9.29
CA ILE A 154 3.33 -10.74 8.75
C ILE A 154 2.31 -10.85 9.88
N ILE A 155 2.73 -11.46 10.98
CA ILE A 155 1.92 -11.71 12.17
C ILE A 155 2.71 -11.29 13.39
N THR A 156 1.99 -10.86 14.42
CA THR A 156 2.55 -10.72 15.76
C THR A 156 2.78 -12.12 16.33
N LYS A 157 4.05 -12.45 16.59
CA LYS A 157 4.47 -13.80 16.98
C LYS A 157 4.30 -14.08 18.49
N SER A 158 3.98 -13.05 19.31
CA SER A 158 3.74 -13.13 20.77
C SER A 158 2.84 -12.00 21.30
N THR A 159 2.07 -12.25 22.36
CA THR A 159 1.24 -11.26 23.09
C THR A 159 2.06 -10.14 23.75
N SER A 160 3.35 -10.33 24.04
CA SER A 160 4.22 -9.21 24.38
C SER A 160 4.63 -8.52 23.09
N ALA A 161 4.07 -7.35 22.82
CA ALA A 161 4.64 -6.47 21.83
C ALA A 161 6.14 -6.27 22.17
N PHE A 162 7.02 -6.83 21.32
CA PHE A 162 8.45 -6.54 21.20
C PHE A 162 9.49 -7.19 22.13
N PHE A 163 9.21 -7.84 23.28
CA PHE A 163 10.34 -8.27 24.16
C PHE A 163 10.32 -9.63 24.87
N THR A 164 9.23 -10.42 24.99
CA THR A 164 9.34 -11.80 25.52
C THR A 164 8.16 -12.71 25.12
N PRO A 165 8.35 -13.67 24.21
CA PRO A 165 7.33 -14.67 23.87
C PRO A 165 6.81 -15.43 25.09
N THR A 166 5.61 -15.10 25.56
CA THR A 166 4.97 -15.82 26.69
C THR A 166 3.93 -16.82 26.20
N GLN A 167 3.42 -16.65 24.98
CA GLN A 167 2.36 -17.49 24.42
C GLN A 167 2.54 -17.71 22.92
N ASN A 168 2.28 -18.95 22.49
CA ASN A 168 2.27 -19.35 21.08
C ASN A 168 0.87 -19.13 20.49
N LEU A 169 0.58 -17.88 20.12
CA LEU A 169 -0.71 -17.47 19.58
C LEU A 169 -1.07 -18.23 18.29
N MET A 170 -0.09 -18.50 17.44
CA MET A 170 -0.33 -19.23 16.19
C MET A 170 -0.85 -20.64 16.42
N TYR A 171 -0.21 -21.40 17.33
CA TYR A 171 -0.68 -22.74 17.67
C TYR A 171 -2.06 -22.70 18.33
N GLN A 172 -2.31 -21.74 19.23
CA GLN A 172 -3.61 -21.60 19.89
C GLN A 172 -4.76 -21.33 18.90
N VAL A 173 -4.51 -20.52 17.87
CA VAL A 173 -5.53 -20.18 16.87
C VAL A 173 -5.70 -21.29 15.82
N THR A 174 -4.62 -21.92 15.38
CA THR A 174 -4.64 -22.86 14.24
C THR A 174 -4.72 -24.33 14.64
N GLY A 175 -4.28 -24.69 15.84
CA GLY A 175 -4.14 -26.08 16.30
C GLY A 175 -3.12 -26.90 15.51
N LEU A 176 -2.28 -26.28 14.67
CA LEU A 176 -1.35 -27.01 13.81
C LEU A 176 -0.14 -27.49 14.61
N GLU A 177 -0.01 -28.81 14.74
CA GLU A 177 1.12 -29.52 15.40
C GLU A 177 2.51 -29.03 14.94
N ILE A 178 2.66 -28.66 13.66
CA ILE A 178 3.93 -28.12 13.13
C ILE A 178 4.35 -26.81 13.84
N LEU A 179 3.38 -26.09 14.40
CA LEU A 179 3.57 -24.85 15.15
C LEU A 179 3.61 -25.08 16.67
N ALA A 180 3.41 -26.32 17.16
CA ALA A 180 3.52 -26.67 18.58
C ALA A 180 4.99 -26.63 19.01
N THR A 181 5.46 -25.44 19.37
CA THR A 181 6.82 -25.20 19.83
C THR A 181 6.84 -24.23 21.00
N ASP A 182 7.95 -24.24 21.72
CA ASP A 182 8.26 -23.26 22.75
C ASP A 182 8.17 -21.85 22.14
N PRO A 183 7.46 -20.90 22.78
CA PRO A 183 7.38 -19.52 22.32
C PRO A 183 8.73 -18.88 21.98
N SER A 184 9.81 -19.27 22.67
CA SER A 184 11.18 -18.79 22.42
C SER A 184 11.76 -19.20 21.07
N ASN A 185 11.26 -20.28 20.46
CA ASN A 185 11.72 -20.80 19.15
C ASN A 185 10.74 -20.51 18.01
N LEU A 186 9.66 -19.74 18.28
CA LEU A 186 8.63 -19.45 17.28
C LEU A 186 9.17 -18.72 16.06
N ASP A 187 10.07 -17.76 16.28
CA ASP A 187 10.62 -16.95 15.20
C ASP A 187 11.36 -17.83 14.19
N GLN A 188 12.27 -18.69 14.68
CA GLN A 188 13.07 -19.56 13.86
C GLN A 188 12.22 -20.58 13.09
N ARG A 189 11.23 -21.21 13.75
CA ARG A 189 10.36 -22.20 13.09
C ARG A 189 9.43 -21.58 12.06
N TYR A 190 8.83 -20.43 12.39
CA TYR A 190 7.99 -19.70 11.46
C TYR A 190 8.78 -19.26 10.23
N ASP A 191 9.96 -18.69 10.45
CA ASP A 191 10.82 -18.25 9.36
C ASP A 191 11.25 -19.47 8.52
N ALA A 192 11.62 -20.60 9.11
CA ALA A 192 11.95 -21.82 8.36
C ALA A 192 10.81 -22.31 7.46
N ILE A 193 9.56 -22.30 7.95
CA ILE A 193 8.39 -22.71 7.14
C ILE A 193 8.10 -21.69 6.03
N ARG A 194 8.15 -20.39 6.36
CA ARG A 194 7.91 -19.30 5.42
C ARG A 194 8.91 -19.33 4.26
N HIS A 195 10.16 -19.71 4.49
CA HIS A 195 11.20 -19.74 3.46
C HIS A 195 11.24 -21.03 2.64
N LEU A 196 10.30 -21.97 2.85
CA LEU A 196 10.18 -23.13 1.96
C LEU A 196 9.80 -22.66 0.54
N PRO A 197 10.44 -23.17 -0.54
CA PRO A 197 10.27 -22.64 -1.90
C PRO A 197 8.82 -22.54 -2.41
N VAL A 198 7.94 -23.46 -1.98
CA VAL A 198 6.53 -23.48 -2.38
C VAL A 198 5.66 -22.59 -1.48
N VAL A 199 6.08 -22.39 -0.24
CA VAL A 199 5.34 -21.63 0.77
C VAL A 199 5.68 -20.14 0.66
N TYR A 200 6.94 -19.83 0.36
CA TYR A 200 7.45 -18.47 0.28
C TYR A 200 6.60 -17.53 -0.58
N PRO A 201 6.25 -17.87 -1.83
CA PRO A 201 5.49 -16.96 -2.67
C PRO A 201 4.10 -16.67 -2.09
N LEU A 202 3.52 -17.60 -1.30
CA LEU A 202 2.22 -17.47 -0.65
C LEU A 202 2.22 -16.48 0.52
N PHE A 203 3.39 -16.12 1.04
CA PHE A 203 3.55 -15.15 2.13
C PHE A 203 4.34 -13.91 1.69
N ASN A 204 4.60 -13.77 0.39
CA ASN A 204 5.34 -12.67 -0.18
C ASN A 204 4.41 -11.76 -1.00
N ILE A 205 4.36 -10.48 -0.64
CA ILE A 205 3.44 -9.50 -1.25
C ILE A 205 3.72 -9.36 -2.75
N ALA A 206 4.98 -9.16 -3.11
CA ALA A 206 5.39 -8.97 -4.49
C ALA A 206 5.07 -10.20 -5.35
N SER A 207 5.26 -11.40 -4.83
CA SER A 207 4.92 -12.65 -5.52
C SER A 207 3.44 -12.70 -5.90
N MET A 208 2.54 -12.29 -5.01
CA MET A 208 1.11 -12.22 -5.31
C MET A 208 0.75 -11.14 -6.35
N VAL A 209 1.45 -10.00 -6.30
CA VAL A 209 1.32 -8.94 -7.32
C VAL A 209 1.75 -9.47 -8.69
N TRP A 210 2.94 -10.07 -8.78
CA TRP A 210 3.46 -10.64 -10.03
C TRP A 210 2.61 -11.78 -10.57
N LEU A 211 2.06 -12.63 -9.70
CA LEU A 211 1.09 -13.65 -10.10
C LEU A 211 -0.15 -13.02 -10.73
N THR A 212 -0.69 -11.97 -10.11
CA THR A 212 -1.87 -11.25 -10.63
C THR A 212 -1.57 -10.60 -11.99
N LEU A 213 -0.39 -9.99 -12.14
CA LEU A 213 0.06 -9.42 -13.40
C LEU A 213 0.26 -10.49 -14.48
N ALA A 214 0.83 -11.65 -14.14
CA ALA A 214 0.99 -12.78 -15.04
C ALA A 214 -0.38 -13.30 -15.53
N VAL A 215 -1.36 -13.42 -14.63
CA VAL A 215 -2.74 -13.75 -15.00
C VAL A 215 -3.33 -12.72 -15.96
N CYS A 216 -3.14 -11.43 -15.72
CA CYS A 216 -3.56 -10.39 -16.66
C CYS A 216 -2.93 -10.58 -18.05
N VAL A 217 -1.63 -10.87 -18.13
CA VAL A 217 -0.94 -11.14 -19.40
C VAL A 217 -1.53 -12.36 -20.10
N ILE A 218 -1.79 -13.46 -19.37
CA ILE A 218 -2.44 -14.67 -19.91
C ILE A 218 -3.81 -14.34 -20.48
N LEU A 219 -4.62 -13.52 -19.80
CA LEU A 219 -5.95 -13.12 -20.26
C LEU A 219 -5.89 -12.28 -21.54
N VAL A 220 -4.94 -11.33 -21.63
CA VAL A 220 -4.72 -10.56 -22.87
C VAL A 220 -4.29 -11.48 -24.01
N ALA A 221 -3.29 -12.34 -23.77
CA ALA A 221 -2.78 -13.28 -24.77
C ALA A 221 -3.87 -14.26 -25.25
N SER A 222 -4.78 -14.64 -24.36
CA SER A 222 -5.93 -15.51 -24.66
C SER A 222 -7.11 -14.78 -25.30
N LYS A 223 -6.99 -13.48 -25.63
CA LYS A 223 -8.06 -12.61 -26.16
C LYS A 223 -9.29 -12.50 -25.24
N ARG A 224 -9.08 -12.62 -23.93
CA ARG A 224 -10.09 -12.56 -22.86
C ARG A 224 -9.82 -11.38 -21.91
N ALA A 225 -9.32 -10.26 -22.44
CA ALA A 225 -8.97 -9.08 -21.66
C ALA A 225 -10.16 -8.50 -20.86
N ASN A 226 -11.40 -8.78 -21.28
CA ASN A 226 -12.60 -8.40 -20.53
C ASN A 226 -12.67 -9.01 -19.12
N LEU A 227 -12.04 -10.17 -18.89
CA LEU A 227 -12.01 -10.81 -17.57
C LEU A 227 -11.05 -10.12 -16.59
N ILE A 228 -10.14 -9.27 -17.08
CA ILE A 228 -9.24 -8.46 -16.23
C ILE A 228 -10.05 -7.53 -15.32
N LEU A 229 -11.29 -7.20 -15.70
CA LEU A 229 -12.19 -6.42 -14.87
C LEU A 229 -12.34 -6.95 -13.44
N ALA A 230 -12.32 -8.28 -13.27
CA ALA A 230 -12.41 -8.91 -11.96
C ALA A 230 -11.16 -8.67 -11.09
N LEU A 231 -10.03 -8.35 -11.71
CA LEU A 231 -8.75 -8.08 -11.06
C LEU A 231 -8.45 -6.57 -10.89
N VAL A 232 -9.24 -5.69 -11.52
CA VAL A 232 -9.05 -4.24 -11.43
C VAL A 232 -9.02 -3.73 -9.97
N PRO A 233 -9.85 -4.22 -9.02
CA PRO A 233 -9.73 -3.80 -7.63
C PRO A 233 -8.36 -4.09 -7.01
N LEU A 234 -7.76 -5.24 -7.33
CA LEU A 234 -6.42 -5.62 -6.86
C LEU A 234 -5.36 -4.71 -7.50
N LEU A 235 -5.43 -4.52 -8.82
CA LEU A 235 -4.50 -3.63 -9.54
C LEU A 235 -4.58 -2.20 -9.03
N GLY A 236 -5.80 -1.68 -8.79
CA GLY A 236 -6.02 -0.35 -8.23
C GLY A 236 -5.50 -0.22 -6.81
N LEU A 237 -5.60 -1.27 -6.00
CA LEU A 237 -5.01 -1.30 -4.65
C LEU A 237 -3.47 -1.24 -4.72
N TRP A 238 -2.85 -2.06 -5.56
CA TRP A 238 -1.40 -2.05 -5.75
C TRP A 238 -0.89 -0.71 -6.26
N LEU A 239 -1.54 -0.14 -7.29
CA LEU A 239 -1.21 1.20 -7.79
C LEU A 239 -1.38 2.29 -6.72
N SER A 240 -2.41 2.19 -5.88
CA SER A 240 -2.59 3.13 -4.77
C SER A 240 -1.43 3.04 -3.77
N MET A 241 -0.92 1.83 -3.47
CA MET A 241 0.28 1.67 -2.66
C MET A 241 1.53 2.21 -3.36
N MET A 242 1.66 2.05 -4.68
CA MET A 242 2.79 2.64 -5.42
C MET A 242 2.79 4.17 -5.38
N LEU A 243 1.63 4.81 -5.22
CA LEU A 243 1.50 6.26 -5.17
C LEU A 243 1.51 6.84 -3.75
N SER A 244 1.18 6.03 -2.73
CA SER A 244 0.91 6.53 -1.39
C SER A 244 1.29 5.55 -0.27
N ALA A 245 2.27 4.67 -0.51
CA ALA A 245 2.78 3.74 0.50
C ALA A 245 3.10 4.51 1.80
N PRO A 246 2.35 4.27 2.89
CA PRO A 246 2.59 5.01 4.12
C PRO A 246 3.88 4.56 4.81
N THR A 247 4.30 3.32 4.55
CA THR A 247 5.51 2.67 5.04
C THR A 247 5.88 1.49 4.15
N TYR A 248 7.06 0.91 4.36
CA TYR A 248 7.62 -0.18 3.56
C TYR A 248 7.08 -1.57 3.94
N CYS A 249 6.81 -2.37 2.91
CA CYS A 249 6.58 -3.83 3.00
C CYS A 249 5.58 -4.28 4.09
N GLU A 250 4.47 -3.56 4.29
CA GLU A 250 3.48 -3.98 5.27
C GLU A 250 2.48 -4.97 4.66
N PHE A 251 2.54 -6.24 5.11
CA PHE A 251 1.75 -7.35 4.57
C PHE A 251 0.25 -7.05 4.48
N ARG A 252 -0.28 -6.37 5.50
CA ARG A 252 -1.70 -6.02 5.61
C ARG A 252 -2.21 -5.13 4.48
N TYR A 253 -1.37 -4.31 3.85
CA TYR A 253 -1.83 -3.33 2.85
C TYR A 253 -2.20 -3.97 1.51
N LEU A 254 -1.61 -5.12 1.18
CA LEU A 254 -1.93 -5.91 -0.01
C LEU A 254 -2.46 -7.30 0.36
N PHE A 255 -3.00 -7.45 1.57
CA PHE A 255 -3.59 -8.71 2.03
C PHE A 255 -4.74 -9.18 1.13
N ALA A 256 -5.47 -8.26 0.49
CA ALA A 256 -6.53 -8.58 -0.47
C ALA A 256 -6.05 -9.47 -1.63
N PHE A 257 -4.78 -9.36 -2.05
CA PHE A 257 -4.22 -10.24 -3.08
C PHE A 257 -4.20 -11.71 -2.63
N HIS A 258 -3.88 -11.94 -1.36
CA HIS A 258 -3.82 -13.27 -0.76
C HIS A 258 -5.23 -13.86 -0.58
N LEU A 259 -6.18 -13.04 -0.13
CA LEU A 259 -7.59 -13.45 0.00
C LEU A 259 -8.21 -13.81 -1.35
N CYS A 260 -7.86 -13.06 -2.40
CA CYS A 260 -8.38 -13.27 -3.74
C CYS A 260 -7.58 -14.31 -4.55
N LEU A 261 -6.59 -14.99 -3.96
CA LEU A 261 -5.75 -15.96 -4.67
C LEU A 261 -6.57 -17.04 -5.42
N PRO A 262 -7.61 -17.67 -4.83
CA PRO A 262 -8.42 -18.64 -5.58
C PRO A 262 -9.10 -18.02 -6.81
N VAL A 263 -9.60 -16.79 -6.69
CA VAL A 263 -10.24 -16.08 -7.80
C VAL A 263 -9.22 -15.77 -8.89
N THR A 264 -8.06 -15.22 -8.52
CA THR A 264 -6.97 -14.90 -9.45
C THR A 264 -6.52 -16.13 -10.24
N LEU A 265 -6.39 -17.30 -9.59
CA LEU A 265 -5.98 -18.54 -10.24
C LEU A 265 -7.07 -19.15 -11.14
N LEU A 266 -8.35 -19.00 -10.77
CA LEU A 266 -9.46 -19.65 -11.49
C LEU A 266 -9.98 -18.83 -12.67
N ILE A 267 -9.81 -17.50 -12.69
CA ILE A 267 -10.31 -16.62 -13.75
C ILE A 267 -9.90 -17.09 -15.17
N PRO A 268 -8.65 -17.48 -15.45
CA PRO A 268 -8.25 -17.98 -16.77
C PRO A 268 -9.08 -19.17 -17.28
N PHE A 269 -9.61 -19.98 -16.37
CA PHE A 269 -10.36 -21.21 -16.66
C PHE A 269 -11.88 -20.98 -16.77
N LEU A 270 -12.37 -19.75 -16.55
CA LEU A 270 -13.78 -19.43 -16.73
C LEU A 270 -14.18 -19.55 -18.21
N ASN A 271 -15.17 -20.41 -18.49
CA ASN A 271 -15.69 -20.64 -19.84
C ASN A 271 -16.79 -19.60 -20.19
N PRO A 272 -16.61 -18.78 -21.24
CA PRO A 272 -17.62 -17.80 -21.66
C PRO A 272 -18.89 -18.43 -22.24
N THR A 273 -18.82 -19.69 -22.69
CA THR A 273 -19.86 -20.38 -23.48
C THR A 273 -21.15 -20.67 -22.72
N ARG A 274 -21.21 -20.54 -21.40
CA ARG A 274 -22.43 -20.82 -20.61
C ARG A 274 -23.43 -19.66 -20.53
N TYR A 275 -23.07 -18.44 -20.91
CA TYR A 275 -23.96 -17.28 -20.74
C TYR A 275 -24.86 -16.99 -21.95
N GLN A 276 -24.57 -17.56 -23.12
CA GLN A 276 -25.39 -17.35 -24.34
C GLN A 276 -26.68 -18.18 -24.40
N SER A 277 -26.91 -19.10 -23.45
CA SER A 277 -28.13 -19.94 -23.42
C SER A 277 -29.24 -19.42 -22.50
N LEU A 278 -29.03 -18.30 -21.81
CA LEU A 278 -30.03 -17.71 -20.91
C LEU A 278 -30.76 -16.50 -21.51
N ASP A 279 -30.32 -16.04 -22.69
CA ASP A 279 -30.96 -14.96 -23.47
C ASP A 279 -31.62 -15.49 -24.78
N ARG A 280 -32.00 -16.77 -24.82
CA ARG A 280 -32.84 -17.35 -25.89
C ARG A 280 -34.13 -17.91 -25.34
#